data_AF-A0A8X6KGB7-F1
#
_entry.id   AF-A0A8X6KGB7-F1
#
_cell.length_a   1.000
_cell.length_b   1.000
_cell.length_c   1.000
_cell.angle_alpha   90.00
_cell.angle_beta   90.00
_cell.angle_gamma   90.00
#
_symmetry.space_group_name_H-M   'P 1'
#
loop_
_entity.id
_entity.type
_entity.pdbx_description
1 polymer ?
#
loop_
_entity_poly.entity_id
_entity_poly.type
_entity_poly.pdbx_seq_one_letter_code
_entity_poly.pdbx_strand_id
1 'polypeptide(L)'
;MSIYHLDTIDTEIKIADPNLVSSEEMCMRGPLRHVIKCGSMENEVLTATIGPVEPILESPNKMVGDLVGICLPPPKGLYHPQYEKEACGVGFIVNINGKASHKLIADAATISKRMEHRGACACDNSTGDGAGVMAAIPHSFYSQVLKEELGIDLPPKGRYATGIMFLDKPTSKAAEQRFEQLAKELHLEVLCWRNVPVNSSILGAVAKANEPLMRQVFVVAPSMDPETFRREVFVLRKYATHKIPTPDLRFYICNLSPSTVVYKGQLTSTQLWDYFYDLQNPEFETYLALVHARFSTNTFPSWERAHPMRILAHNGEINTLRGNVNLMRAREGVMESHLFKEELHKLYPVVEPNLSDSGCADNVLEFLVMAGQRTLPEAVMTMVPEAWQNDPQMHPDKQAFYRWSGCVMEPWDGPALLTFTDGSLIGAILDRNGLRPSRYYLTKDNHMIMASEVGVLDIESSNIAQKGRLRPGRMLSS
;
A
#
# COMPACT_ATOMS: atom_id res chain seq x y z
N MET A 1 -5.52 9.73 20.03
CA MET A 1 -4.60 10.00 18.93
C MET A 1 -4.57 11.50 18.72
N SER A 2 -3.39 12.12 18.60
CA SER A 2 -3.28 13.58 18.45
C SER A 2 -3.33 13.94 16.96
N ILE A 3 -4.16 14.92 16.58
CA ILE A 3 -4.18 15.44 15.21
C ILE A 3 -2.89 16.24 15.01
N TYR A 4 -2.02 15.78 14.12
CA TYR A 4 -0.84 16.55 13.72
C TYR A 4 -1.16 17.33 12.45
N HIS A 5 -1.31 18.65 12.60
CA HIS A 5 -0.93 19.55 11.52
C HIS A 5 0.58 19.69 11.60
N LEU A 6 1.32 19.13 10.63
CA LEU A 6 2.77 19.38 10.48
C LEU A 6 3.07 20.82 10.02
N ASP A 7 2.30 21.78 10.50
CA ASP A 7 2.51 23.21 10.31
C ASP A 7 3.12 23.87 11.56
N THR A 8 3.09 23.25 12.75
CA THR A 8 3.74 23.76 13.99
C THR A 8 3.65 22.75 15.15
N ILE A 9 4.55 21.76 15.25
CA ILE A 9 4.94 21.14 16.55
C ILE A 9 6.36 20.61 16.40
N ASP A 10 7.24 21.03 17.33
CA ASP A 10 8.51 20.42 17.67
C ASP A 10 8.34 18.91 17.91
N THR A 11 8.57 18.09 16.88
CA THR A 11 8.86 16.67 17.11
C THR A 11 10.23 16.59 17.75
N GLU A 12 10.27 16.43 19.08
CA GLU A 12 11.44 15.86 19.75
C GLU A 12 11.67 14.46 19.17
N ILE A 13 12.50 14.41 18.14
CA ILE A 13 13.21 13.20 17.75
C ILE A 13 14.11 12.88 18.94
N LYS A 14 13.70 11.93 19.78
CA LYS A 14 14.61 11.33 20.76
C LYS A 14 15.66 10.53 20.00
N ILE A 15 16.73 11.23 19.62
CA ILE A 15 17.99 10.62 19.26
C ILE A 15 18.50 9.91 20.53
N ALA A 16 18.85 8.64 20.39
CA ALA A 16 19.45 7.86 21.46
C ALA A 16 20.72 8.57 21.98
N ASP A 17 20.78 8.68 23.31
CA ASP A 17 21.89 9.14 24.18
C ASP A 17 23.10 9.85 23.51
N PRO A 18 23.22 11.19 23.65
CA PRO A 18 24.36 11.95 23.14
C PRO A 18 25.67 11.79 23.93
N ASN A 19 25.76 10.92 24.95
CA ASN A 19 26.99 10.75 25.75
C ASN A 19 27.97 9.67 25.25
N LEU A 20 27.84 9.22 24.00
CA LEU A 20 28.76 8.23 23.40
C LEU A 20 29.46 8.76 22.14
N VAL A 21 29.93 10.01 22.13
CA VAL A 21 31.00 10.43 21.20
C VAL A 21 31.92 11.42 21.91
N SER A 22 33.09 10.94 22.33
CA SER A 22 34.18 11.78 22.82
C SER A 22 34.90 12.45 21.65
N SER A 23 34.99 13.77 21.77
CA SER A 23 36.06 14.68 21.31
C SER A 23 36.38 14.80 19.80
N GLU A 24 36.06 15.99 19.29
CA GLU A 24 36.95 16.89 18.54
C GLU A 24 37.59 16.39 17.22
N GLU A 25 37.10 16.89 16.08
CA GLU A 25 37.87 17.90 15.33
C GLU A 25 37.04 18.57 14.22
N MET A 26 37.23 19.88 14.16
CA MET A 26 36.51 20.88 13.40
C MET A 26 37.12 21.01 12.00
N CYS A 27 36.43 20.57 10.93
CA CYS A 27 36.94 20.74 9.56
C CYS A 27 36.23 21.88 8.82
N MET A 28 36.77 23.09 8.99
CA MET A 28 36.60 24.20 8.06
C MET A 28 37.81 24.24 7.12
N ARG A 29 37.55 24.20 5.80
CA ARG A 29 38.25 24.89 4.68
C ARG A 29 38.38 24.00 3.44
N GLY A 30 38.05 24.58 2.29
CA GLY A 30 38.18 23.99 0.96
C GLY A 30 39.62 23.94 0.43
N PRO A 31 39.80 23.96 -0.90
CA PRO A 31 40.31 22.81 -1.65
C PRO A 31 41.78 22.97 -2.03
N LEU A 32 42.60 21.91 -1.91
CA LEU A 32 43.94 21.88 -2.52
C LEU A 32 44.35 20.47 -2.97
N ARG A 33 44.76 20.42 -4.24
CA ARG A 33 45.54 19.35 -4.88
C ARG A 33 46.89 19.20 -4.16
N HIS A 34 47.35 17.97 -3.92
CA HIS A 34 48.54 17.38 -4.57
C HIS A 34 49.06 16.09 -3.90
N VAL A 35 49.38 15.11 -4.77
CA VAL A 35 50.61 14.30 -4.80
C VAL A 35 50.84 13.31 -3.65
N ILE A 36 50.56 12.04 -3.94
CA ILE A 36 51.15 10.90 -3.22
C ILE A 36 52.49 10.58 -3.90
N LYS A 37 53.57 10.64 -3.11
CA LYS A 37 54.91 10.20 -3.49
C LYS A 37 55.05 8.70 -3.28
N CYS A 38 55.66 8.06 -4.27
CA CYS A 38 55.95 6.65 -4.40
C CYS A 38 57.10 6.19 -3.47
N GLY A 39 57.03 4.93 -3.02
CA GLY A 39 58.12 4.16 -2.43
C GLY A 39 58.17 2.76 -3.07
N SER A 40 59.21 2.52 -3.85
CA SER A 40 59.65 1.32 -4.59
C SER A 40 59.91 0.09 -3.68
N MET A 41 59.80 -1.19 -4.04
CA MET A 41 60.32 -2.04 -5.14
C MET A 41 59.51 -3.37 -5.06
N GLU A 42 59.28 -4.25 -6.06
CA GLU A 42 60.01 -4.65 -7.26
C GLU A 42 59.05 -5.42 -8.22
N ASN A 43 59.50 -5.58 -9.46
CA ASN A 43 58.72 -5.95 -10.65
C ASN A 43 58.24 -7.41 -10.75
N GLU A 44 56.95 -7.60 -11.06
CA GLU A 44 56.51 -8.60 -12.05
C GLU A 44 55.39 -7.97 -12.91
N VAL A 45 55.68 -7.79 -14.20
CA VAL A 45 54.76 -7.23 -15.18
C VAL A 45 53.89 -8.36 -15.73
N LEU A 46 52.68 -8.51 -15.20
CA LEU A 46 51.60 -9.25 -15.86
C LEU A 46 50.74 -8.24 -16.63
N THR A 47 51.08 -8.01 -17.89
CA THR A 47 50.18 -7.38 -18.87
C THR A 47 49.02 -8.34 -19.16
N ALA A 48 47.86 -8.09 -18.55
CA ALA A 48 46.61 -8.69 -18.99
C ALA A 48 46.03 -7.86 -20.15
N THR A 49 46.25 -8.34 -21.36
CA THR A 49 45.60 -7.83 -22.57
C THR A 49 44.10 -8.13 -22.47
N ILE A 50 43.25 -7.10 -22.40
CA ILE A 50 41.80 -7.26 -22.52
C ILE A 50 41.53 -7.53 -24.00
N GLY A 51 41.34 -8.81 -24.35
CA GLY A 51 40.85 -9.22 -25.67
C GLY A 51 39.41 -8.77 -25.89
N PRO A 52 38.94 -8.70 -27.15
CA PRO A 52 37.57 -8.33 -27.45
C PRO A 52 36.62 -9.34 -26.81
N VAL A 53 35.62 -8.83 -26.09
CA VAL A 53 34.54 -9.65 -25.52
C VAL A 53 33.70 -10.17 -26.68
N GLU A 54 33.79 -11.46 -26.99
CA GLU A 54 32.84 -12.12 -27.88
C GLU A 54 31.45 -12.14 -27.21
N PRO A 55 30.37 -11.86 -27.97
CA PRO A 55 29.02 -11.90 -27.44
C PRO A 55 28.66 -13.36 -27.15
N ILE A 56 28.42 -13.66 -25.87
CA ILE A 56 27.73 -14.89 -25.47
C ILE A 56 26.29 -14.78 -25.98
N LEU A 57 26.04 -15.40 -27.12
CA LEU A 57 24.69 -15.70 -27.60
C LEU A 57 24.10 -16.79 -26.70
N GLU A 58 23.62 -16.39 -25.53
CA GLU A 58 22.66 -17.20 -24.80
C GLU A 58 21.33 -17.21 -25.56
N SER A 59 20.85 -18.43 -25.79
CA SER A 59 19.61 -18.77 -26.47
C SER A 59 18.42 -17.90 -26.03
N PRO A 60 17.51 -17.52 -26.95
CA PRO A 60 16.37 -16.69 -26.60
C PRO A 60 15.52 -17.41 -25.55
N ASN A 61 15.32 -16.73 -24.42
CA ASN A 61 14.31 -17.03 -23.42
C ASN A 61 13.06 -17.57 -24.12
N LYS A 62 12.72 -18.83 -23.83
CA LYS A 62 11.39 -19.37 -24.09
C LYS A 62 10.41 -18.35 -23.53
N MET A 63 9.57 -17.82 -24.42
CA MET A 63 8.44 -16.98 -24.04
C MET A 63 7.67 -17.70 -22.93
N VAL A 64 7.65 -17.08 -21.76
CA VAL A 64 6.69 -17.40 -20.71
C VAL A 64 5.33 -17.14 -21.35
N GLY A 65 4.60 -18.23 -21.60
CA GLY A 65 3.28 -18.21 -22.18
C GLY A 65 2.32 -17.35 -21.38
N ASP A 66 1.36 -16.78 -22.10
CA ASP A 66 0.35 -15.84 -21.63
C ASP A 66 -0.20 -16.18 -20.24
N LEU A 67 0.16 -15.35 -19.26
CA LEU A 67 -0.48 -15.30 -17.94
C LEU A 67 -1.92 -14.79 -18.11
N VAL A 68 -2.86 -15.71 -18.32
CA VAL A 68 -4.28 -15.38 -18.35
C VAL A 68 -4.71 -15.00 -16.93
N GLY A 69 -4.81 -13.69 -16.67
CA GLY A 69 -5.34 -13.14 -15.43
C GLY A 69 -4.50 -12.06 -14.75
N ILE A 70 -3.23 -11.88 -15.15
CA ILE A 70 -2.31 -10.92 -14.48
C ILE A 70 -1.56 -10.01 -15.47
N CYS A 71 -1.54 -10.30 -16.78
CA CYS A 71 -0.78 -9.50 -17.74
C CYS A 71 -1.60 -8.36 -18.35
N LEU A 72 -1.02 -7.15 -18.43
CA LEU A 72 -1.56 -6.08 -19.28
C LEU A 72 -1.58 -6.58 -20.73
N PRO A 73 -2.63 -6.30 -21.53
CA PRO A 73 -2.65 -6.73 -22.92
C PRO A 73 -1.43 -6.16 -23.66
N PRO A 74 -0.84 -6.91 -24.60
CA PRO A 74 0.29 -6.42 -25.37
C PRO A 74 -0.10 -5.15 -26.15
N PRO A 75 0.87 -4.28 -26.49
CA PRO A 75 0.60 -3.09 -27.31
C PRO A 75 -0.21 -3.46 -28.57
N LYS A 76 -1.36 -2.82 -28.76
CA LYS A 76 -2.27 -3.10 -29.87
C LYS A 76 -2.85 -1.79 -30.41
N GLY A 77 -2.53 -1.44 -31.65
CA GLY A 77 -2.91 -0.15 -32.22
C GLY A 77 -2.24 1.01 -31.47
N LEU A 78 -3.02 2.02 -31.09
CA LEU A 78 -2.55 3.17 -30.29
C LEU A 78 -2.44 2.87 -28.78
N TYR A 79 -2.95 1.72 -28.32
CA TYR A 79 -2.85 1.32 -26.92
C TYR A 79 -1.45 0.79 -26.62
N HIS A 80 -0.81 1.38 -25.61
CA HIS A 80 0.41 0.85 -25.00
C HIS A 80 0.23 0.84 -23.48
N PRO A 81 0.52 -0.28 -22.79
CA PRO A 81 0.43 -0.39 -21.33
C PRO A 81 1.19 0.68 -20.52
N GLN A 82 2.09 1.42 -21.16
CA GLN A 82 2.97 2.40 -20.50
C GLN A 82 2.38 3.81 -20.44
N TYR A 83 1.24 4.06 -21.11
CA TYR A 83 0.58 5.37 -21.18
C TYR A 83 -0.76 5.35 -20.41
N GLU A 84 -0.83 4.57 -19.35
CA GLU A 84 -2.02 4.43 -18.52
C GLU A 84 -2.29 5.72 -17.73
N LYS A 85 -3.57 6.10 -17.58
CA LYS A 85 -3.99 7.27 -16.81
C LYS A 85 -5.16 6.93 -15.89
N GLU A 86 -5.14 7.46 -14.68
CA GLU A 86 -6.23 7.32 -13.70
C GLU A 86 -6.70 8.68 -13.17
N ALA A 87 -8.01 8.83 -13.03
CA ALA A 87 -8.64 9.91 -12.28
C ALA A 87 -9.65 9.26 -11.36
N CYS A 88 -9.53 9.38 -10.04
CA CYS A 88 -10.33 8.56 -9.12
C CYS A 88 -11.19 9.43 -8.18
N GLY A 89 -12.01 8.81 -7.34
CA GLY A 89 -12.54 9.38 -6.11
C GLY A 89 -11.87 8.71 -4.91
N VAL A 90 -11.37 9.49 -3.94
CA VAL A 90 -10.76 8.95 -2.71
C VAL A 90 -11.30 9.71 -1.52
N GLY A 91 -11.63 9.00 -0.46
CA GLY A 91 -11.97 9.61 0.81
C GLY A 91 -11.87 8.64 1.98
N PHE A 92 -11.80 9.18 3.19
CA PHE A 92 -11.86 8.40 4.41
C PHE A 92 -12.68 9.11 5.48
N ILE A 93 -13.17 8.31 6.41
CA ILE A 93 -13.70 8.74 7.69
C ILE A 93 -13.01 7.97 8.81
N VAL A 94 -12.64 8.67 9.87
CA VAL A 94 -12.00 8.09 11.05
C VAL A 94 -12.51 8.77 12.31
N ASN A 95 -12.69 8.00 13.39
CA ASN A 95 -12.82 8.56 14.72
C ASN A 95 -11.43 8.66 15.37
N ILE A 96 -10.94 9.87 15.64
CA ILE A 96 -9.56 10.10 16.10
C ILE A 96 -9.28 9.53 17.51
N ASN A 97 -10.34 9.15 18.24
CA ASN A 97 -10.23 8.49 19.54
C ASN A 97 -10.27 6.96 19.41
N GLY A 98 -10.35 6.41 18.19
CA GLY A 98 -10.43 4.98 17.95
C GLY A 98 -11.77 4.36 18.35
N LYS A 99 -12.83 5.16 18.53
CA LYS A 99 -14.17 4.65 18.84
C LYS A 99 -14.78 4.01 17.60
N ALA A 100 -14.98 2.69 17.65
CA ALA A 100 -15.63 1.96 16.58
C ALA A 100 -17.15 2.19 16.60
N SER A 101 -17.76 2.27 15.42
CA SER A 101 -19.21 2.30 15.26
C SER A 101 -19.59 1.88 13.84
N HIS A 102 -20.72 1.20 13.71
CA HIS A 102 -21.32 0.91 12.40
C HIS A 102 -21.64 2.20 11.60
N LYS A 103 -21.85 3.34 12.29
CA LYS A 103 -22.06 4.62 11.61
C LYS A 103 -20.94 4.96 10.64
N LEU A 104 -19.67 4.65 10.97
CA LEU A 104 -18.54 5.01 10.11
C LEU A 104 -18.54 4.22 8.80
N ILE A 105 -18.97 2.95 8.81
CA ILE A 105 -19.06 2.18 7.57
C ILE A 105 -20.24 2.64 6.71
N ALA A 106 -21.36 3.02 7.32
CA ALA A 106 -22.51 3.63 6.62
C ALA A 106 -22.18 5.02 6.04
N ASP A 107 -21.43 5.84 6.77
CA ASP A 107 -20.93 7.13 6.30
C ASP A 107 -19.94 6.93 5.14
N ALA A 108 -19.02 5.95 5.24
CA ALA A 108 -18.12 5.59 4.15
C ALA A 108 -18.90 5.16 2.89
N ALA A 109 -20.02 4.44 3.05
CA ALA A 109 -20.92 4.14 1.96
C ALA A 109 -21.51 5.38 1.29
N THR A 110 -21.91 6.35 2.09
CA THR A 110 -22.42 7.63 1.59
C THR A 110 -21.34 8.43 0.85
N ILE A 111 -20.13 8.49 1.41
CA ILE A 111 -18.96 9.13 0.76
C ILE A 111 -18.71 8.47 -0.60
N SER A 112 -18.64 7.13 -0.64
CA SER A 112 -18.38 6.36 -1.86
C SER A 112 -19.45 6.62 -2.94
N LYS A 113 -20.74 6.51 -2.59
CA LYS A 113 -21.87 6.76 -3.51
C LYS A 113 -21.87 8.19 -4.07
N ARG A 114 -21.54 9.19 -3.24
CA ARG A 114 -21.49 10.59 -3.70
C ARG A 114 -20.31 10.88 -4.62
N MET A 115 -19.27 10.05 -4.61
CA MET A 115 -18.14 10.14 -5.54
C MET A 115 -18.33 9.28 -6.80
N GLU A 116 -19.51 8.67 -7.02
CA GLU A 116 -19.77 7.80 -8.17
C GLU A 116 -19.54 8.48 -9.52
N HIS A 117 -19.83 9.78 -9.60
CA HIS A 117 -19.61 10.59 -10.80
C HIS A 117 -18.12 10.75 -11.18
N ARG A 118 -17.19 10.33 -10.31
CA ARG A 118 -15.75 10.20 -10.60
C ARG A 118 -15.34 8.78 -10.97
N GLY A 119 -16.24 7.82 -10.93
CA GLY A 119 -16.03 6.44 -11.36
C GLY A 119 -16.39 6.23 -12.83
N ALA A 120 -15.77 5.24 -13.47
CA ALA A 120 -16.09 4.85 -14.85
C ALA A 120 -16.87 3.54 -14.83
N CYS A 121 -17.76 3.41 -15.81
CA CYS A 121 -18.41 2.15 -16.14
C CYS A 121 -17.90 1.66 -17.50
N ALA A 122 -17.75 0.35 -17.63
CA ALA A 122 -17.44 -0.31 -18.89
C ALA A 122 -18.62 -0.18 -19.88
N CYS A 123 -18.44 -0.75 -21.07
CA CYS A 123 -19.41 -0.67 -22.17
C CYS A 123 -20.79 -1.28 -21.86
N ASP A 124 -20.92 -2.08 -20.80
CA ASP A 124 -22.17 -2.67 -20.33
C ASP A 124 -22.91 -1.80 -19.30
N ASN A 125 -22.42 -0.59 -19.02
CA ASN A 125 -22.93 0.37 -18.02
C ASN A 125 -23.11 -0.18 -16.59
N SER A 126 -22.66 -1.42 -16.32
CA SER A 126 -22.92 -2.16 -15.07
C SER A 126 -21.65 -2.77 -14.48
N THR A 127 -20.55 -2.81 -15.23
CA THR A 127 -19.22 -3.14 -14.75
C THR A 127 -18.48 -1.86 -14.41
N GLY A 128 -18.15 -1.63 -13.15
CA GLY A 128 -17.26 -0.53 -12.75
C GLY A 128 -15.78 -0.86 -12.94
N ASP A 129 -14.94 0.17 -13.07
CA ASP A 129 -13.49 0.01 -13.22
C ASP A 129 -12.77 -0.49 -11.96
N GLY A 130 -13.43 -0.36 -10.81
CA GLY A 130 -12.96 -0.83 -9.51
C GLY A 130 -13.46 0.06 -8.38
N ALA A 131 -13.94 -0.55 -7.31
CA ALA A 131 -14.29 0.13 -6.07
C ALA A 131 -13.90 -0.72 -4.87
N GLY A 132 -13.64 -0.07 -3.75
CA GLY A 132 -13.36 -0.77 -2.51
C GLY A 132 -13.34 0.12 -1.28
N VAL A 133 -13.31 -0.55 -0.14
CA VAL A 133 -13.19 0.02 1.18
C VAL A 133 -12.14 -0.76 1.98
N MET A 134 -11.22 -0.03 2.60
CA MET A 134 -10.38 -0.53 3.67
C MET A 134 -10.98 -0.10 5.00
N ALA A 135 -11.19 -1.03 5.92
CA ALA A 135 -11.67 -0.74 7.26
C ALA A 135 -10.71 -1.28 8.31
N ALA A 136 -10.75 -0.72 9.52
CA ALA A 136 -10.21 -1.43 10.66
C ALA A 136 -10.99 -2.74 10.89
N ILE A 137 -10.33 -3.78 11.37
CA ILE A 137 -10.95 -5.10 11.54
C ILE A 137 -12.16 -5.01 12.50
N PRO A 138 -13.37 -5.39 12.04
CA PRO A 138 -14.58 -5.43 12.86
C PRO A 138 -14.59 -6.70 13.73
N HIS A 139 -13.81 -6.66 14.82
CA HIS A 139 -13.55 -7.85 15.64
C HIS A 139 -14.82 -8.54 16.16
N SER A 140 -15.79 -7.78 16.68
CA SER A 140 -17.05 -8.32 17.22
C SER A 140 -17.81 -9.11 16.16
N PHE A 141 -18.01 -8.51 14.98
CA PHE A 141 -18.63 -9.16 13.82
C PHE A 141 -17.91 -10.45 13.42
N TYR A 142 -16.60 -10.42 13.22
CA TYR A 142 -15.87 -11.64 12.83
C TYR A 142 -15.90 -12.72 13.91
N SER A 143 -15.79 -12.35 15.18
CA SER A 143 -15.89 -13.32 16.28
C SER A 143 -17.25 -14.01 16.28
N GLN A 144 -18.33 -13.24 16.10
CA GLN A 144 -19.69 -13.79 16.03
C GLN A 144 -19.86 -14.70 14.82
N VAL A 145 -19.52 -14.20 13.62
CA VAL A 145 -19.75 -14.94 12.37
C VAL A 145 -18.92 -16.22 12.31
N LEU A 146 -17.67 -16.21 12.77
CA LEU A 146 -16.86 -17.43 12.82
C LEU A 146 -17.40 -18.45 13.83
N LYS A 147 -17.96 -17.98 14.95
CA LYS A 147 -18.59 -18.85 15.94
C LYS A 147 -19.87 -19.49 15.37
N GLU A 148 -20.69 -18.72 14.67
CA GLU A 148 -21.95 -19.17 14.08
C GLU A 148 -21.77 -20.06 12.86
N GLU A 149 -20.89 -19.67 11.91
CA GLU A 149 -20.71 -20.37 10.64
C GLU A 149 -19.79 -21.60 10.78
N LEU A 150 -18.75 -21.53 11.62
CA LEU A 150 -17.67 -22.51 11.68
C LEU A 150 -17.43 -23.12 13.07
N GLY A 151 -18.11 -22.62 14.12
CA GLY A 151 -17.89 -23.09 15.50
C GLY A 151 -16.55 -22.66 16.10
N ILE A 152 -15.88 -21.65 15.52
CA ILE A 152 -14.51 -21.23 15.88
C ILE A 152 -14.55 -20.02 16.81
N ASP A 153 -13.79 -20.10 17.91
CA ASP A 153 -13.55 -18.98 18.81
C ASP A 153 -12.36 -18.16 18.31
N LEU A 154 -12.63 -16.92 17.87
CA LEU A 154 -11.60 -16.03 17.37
C LEU A 154 -10.80 -15.43 18.55
N PRO A 155 -9.45 -15.44 18.51
CA PRO A 155 -8.64 -14.79 19.54
C PRO A 155 -8.91 -13.27 19.63
N PRO A 156 -8.51 -12.62 20.75
CA PRO A 156 -8.66 -11.18 20.90
C PRO A 156 -8.02 -10.39 19.76
N LYS A 157 -8.58 -9.20 19.45
CA LYS A 157 -8.03 -8.27 18.47
C LYS A 157 -6.51 -8.07 18.66
N GLY A 158 -5.76 -8.11 17.56
CA GLY A 158 -4.29 -8.00 17.56
C GLY A 158 -3.54 -9.31 17.84
N ARG A 159 -4.24 -10.40 18.19
CA ARG A 159 -3.66 -11.76 18.32
C ARG A 159 -3.92 -12.65 17.10
N TYR A 160 -4.55 -12.11 16.07
CA TYR A 160 -4.76 -12.76 14.78
C TYR A 160 -4.59 -11.72 13.67
N ALA A 161 -4.33 -12.21 12.46
CA ALA A 161 -4.37 -11.46 11.24
C ALA A 161 -5.45 -12.03 10.32
N THR A 162 -6.07 -11.18 9.53
CA THR A 162 -7.05 -11.60 8.53
C THR A 162 -6.87 -10.82 7.23
N GLY A 163 -7.38 -11.41 6.16
CA GLY A 163 -7.20 -10.89 4.82
C GLY A 163 -8.06 -11.63 3.82
N ILE A 164 -8.51 -10.92 2.79
CA ILE A 164 -9.30 -11.51 1.70
C ILE A 164 -8.37 -11.85 0.53
N MET A 165 -8.49 -13.07 0.03
CA MET A 165 -7.78 -13.57 -1.12
C MET A 165 -8.73 -13.85 -2.28
N PHE A 166 -8.28 -13.53 -3.48
CA PHE A 166 -8.94 -13.87 -4.73
C PHE A 166 -8.32 -15.14 -5.30
N LEU A 167 -9.12 -16.19 -5.36
CA LEU A 167 -8.75 -17.51 -5.86
C LEU A 167 -9.70 -17.92 -6.99
N ASP A 168 -9.33 -18.93 -7.78
CA ASP A 168 -10.30 -19.57 -8.68
C ASP A 168 -10.95 -20.77 -7.98
N LYS A 169 -12.26 -20.97 -8.21
CA LYS A 169 -13.01 -22.09 -7.61
C LYS A 169 -12.31 -23.46 -7.80
N PRO A 170 -11.83 -23.82 -9.00
CA PRO A 170 -11.22 -25.14 -9.23
C PRO A 170 -9.89 -25.34 -8.49
N THR A 171 -9.12 -24.28 -8.26
CA THR A 171 -7.75 -24.34 -7.71
C THR A 171 -7.64 -23.83 -6.28
N SER A 172 -8.73 -23.30 -5.72
CA SER A 172 -8.81 -22.73 -4.37
C SER A 172 -8.19 -23.60 -3.29
N LYS A 173 -8.56 -24.89 -3.20
CA LYS A 173 -8.00 -25.81 -2.19
C LYS A 173 -6.49 -25.97 -2.30
N ALA A 174 -5.96 -26.03 -3.52
CA ALA A 174 -4.51 -26.16 -3.73
C ALA A 174 -3.78 -24.86 -3.32
N ALA A 175 -4.38 -23.70 -3.59
CA ALA A 175 -3.86 -22.42 -3.15
C ALA A 175 -3.87 -22.27 -1.61
N GLU A 176 -4.97 -22.66 -0.96
CA GLU A 176 -5.11 -22.67 0.50
C GLU A 176 -4.07 -23.58 1.16
N GLN A 177 -3.88 -24.80 0.65
CA GLN A 177 -2.86 -25.74 1.16
C GLN A 177 -1.44 -25.20 1.02
N ARG A 178 -1.10 -24.57 -0.12
CA ARG A 178 0.21 -23.93 -0.30
C ARG A 178 0.40 -22.76 0.66
N PHE A 179 -0.64 -21.97 0.89
CA PHE A 179 -0.60 -20.87 1.86
C PHE A 179 -0.39 -21.38 3.29
N GLU A 180 -1.12 -22.43 3.68
CA GLU A 180 -0.97 -23.08 4.98
C GLU A 180 0.43 -23.67 5.20
N GLN A 181 1.03 -24.24 4.15
CA GLN A 181 2.40 -24.73 4.20
C GLN A 181 3.40 -23.58 4.45
N LEU A 182 3.28 -22.47 3.71
CA LEU A 182 4.13 -21.30 3.91
C LEU A 182 3.93 -20.66 5.28
N ALA A 183 2.69 -20.64 5.79
CA ALA A 183 2.41 -20.16 7.15
C ALA A 183 3.15 -21.00 8.20
N LYS A 184 3.09 -22.34 8.09
CA LYS A 184 3.79 -23.26 8.99
C LYS A 184 5.32 -23.10 8.94
N GLU A 185 5.89 -22.87 7.75
CA GLU A 185 7.32 -22.58 7.57
C GLU A 185 7.76 -21.32 8.33
N LEU A 186 6.85 -20.36 8.53
CA LEU A 186 7.09 -19.12 9.29
C LEU A 186 6.58 -19.20 10.74
N HIS A 187 6.31 -20.40 11.25
CA HIS A 187 5.77 -20.61 12.60
C HIS A 187 4.43 -19.89 12.86
N LEU A 188 3.65 -19.68 11.80
CA LEU A 188 2.28 -19.18 11.84
C LEU A 188 1.30 -20.35 11.64
N GLU A 189 0.09 -20.20 12.15
CA GLU A 189 -0.98 -21.18 11.99
C GLU A 189 -2.19 -20.54 11.32
N VAL A 190 -2.77 -21.23 10.33
CA VAL A 190 -4.07 -20.86 9.77
C VAL A 190 -5.15 -21.44 10.66
N LEU A 191 -5.88 -20.58 11.36
CA LEU A 191 -6.99 -20.96 12.22
C LEU A 191 -8.17 -21.47 11.38
N CYS A 192 -8.53 -20.73 10.32
CA CYS A 192 -9.57 -21.13 9.39
C CYS A 192 -9.58 -20.32 8.09
N TRP A 193 -10.33 -20.86 7.14
CA TRP A 193 -10.77 -20.16 5.93
C TRP A 193 -12.29 -19.98 5.93
N ARG A 194 -12.74 -18.76 5.67
CA ARG A 194 -14.14 -18.38 5.56
C ARG A 194 -14.46 -17.98 4.12
N ASN A 195 -15.61 -18.41 3.61
CA ASN A 195 -16.16 -17.86 2.36
C ASN A 195 -16.71 -16.47 2.64
N VAL A 196 -16.29 -15.46 1.88
CA VAL A 196 -16.90 -14.12 1.99
C VAL A 196 -18.28 -14.16 1.31
N PRO A 197 -19.37 -13.83 2.02
CA PRO A 197 -20.70 -13.87 1.46
C PRO A 197 -20.91 -12.68 0.52
N VAL A 198 -21.21 -12.98 -0.75
CA VAL A 198 -21.32 -11.99 -1.83
C VAL A 198 -22.60 -12.12 -2.65
N ASN A 199 -23.02 -11.03 -3.28
CA ASN A 199 -24.16 -10.98 -4.19
C ASN A 199 -23.71 -10.91 -5.67
N SER A 200 -23.40 -12.05 -6.28
CA SER A 200 -22.97 -12.11 -7.69
C SER A 200 -24.08 -11.76 -8.70
N SER A 201 -25.34 -11.57 -8.27
CA SER A 201 -26.45 -11.31 -9.20
C SER A 201 -26.46 -9.88 -9.76
N ILE A 202 -25.79 -8.94 -9.09
CA ILE A 202 -25.76 -7.52 -9.47
C ILE A 202 -24.61 -7.18 -10.43
N LEU A 203 -23.73 -8.14 -10.70
CA LEU A 203 -22.54 -7.94 -11.53
C LEU A 203 -22.89 -7.84 -13.02
N GLY A 204 -22.27 -6.88 -13.70
CA GLY A 204 -22.20 -6.83 -15.16
C GLY A 204 -21.49 -8.08 -15.72
N ALA A 205 -21.71 -8.37 -17.02
CA ALA A 205 -21.25 -9.61 -17.63
C ALA A 205 -19.71 -9.75 -17.58
N VAL A 206 -18.99 -8.64 -17.73
CA VAL A 206 -17.52 -8.63 -17.71
C VAL A 206 -16.98 -8.89 -16.31
N ALA A 207 -17.50 -8.20 -15.29
CA ALA A 207 -17.12 -8.43 -13.90
C ALA A 207 -17.43 -9.87 -13.46
N LYS A 208 -18.62 -10.36 -13.81
CA LYS A 208 -19.09 -11.71 -13.47
C LYS A 208 -18.26 -12.82 -14.10
N ALA A 209 -17.80 -12.63 -15.34
CA ALA A 209 -16.96 -13.61 -16.02
C ALA A 209 -15.59 -13.79 -15.33
N ASN A 210 -15.10 -12.76 -14.64
CA ASN A 210 -13.80 -12.75 -13.96
C ASN A 210 -13.91 -12.74 -12.43
N GLU A 211 -15.12 -12.97 -11.89
CA GLU A 211 -15.39 -12.96 -10.46
C GLU A 211 -14.55 -14.02 -9.73
N PRO A 212 -13.67 -13.63 -8.79
CA PRO A 212 -12.90 -14.59 -8.01
C PRO A 212 -13.77 -15.27 -6.94
N LEU A 213 -13.36 -16.47 -6.52
CA LEU A 213 -13.74 -16.97 -5.22
C LEU A 213 -13.00 -16.17 -4.14
N MET A 214 -13.77 -15.48 -3.30
CA MET A 214 -13.22 -14.68 -2.21
C MET A 214 -13.13 -15.52 -0.94
N ARG A 215 -11.89 -15.77 -0.51
CA ARG A 215 -11.58 -16.55 0.68
C ARG A 215 -10.90 -15.68 1.70
N GLN A 216 -11.50 -15.57 2.88
CA GLN A 216 -10.95 -14.84 4.01
C GLN A 216 -10.18 -15.81 4.90
N VAL A 217 -8.90 -15.54 5.13
CA VAL A 217 -8.06 -16.35 6.02
C VAL A 217 -7.99 -15.71 7.41
N PHE A 218 -7.86 -16.53 8.44
CA PHE A 218 -7.52 -16.10 9.79
C PHE A 218 -6.24 -16.80 10.23
N VAL A 219 -5.20 -16.02 10.51
CA VAL A 219 -3.86 -16.51 10.86
C VAL A 219 -3.54 -16.11 12.29
N VAL A 220 -2.93 -17.01 13.06
CA VAL A 220 -2.57 -16.80 14.46
C VAL A 220 -1.12 -17.22 14.71
N ALA A 221 -0.54 -16.67 15.78
CA ALA A 221 0.75 -17.11 16.31
C ALA A 221 0.74 -16.98 17.85
N PRO A 222 0.20 -17.97 18.57
CA PRO A 222 -0.03 -17.87 20.01
C PRO A 222 1.21 -17.55 20.84
N SER A 223 2.40 -17.96 20.39
CA SER A 223 3.67 -17.75 21.08
C SER A 223 4.43 -16.47 20.69
N MET A 224 4.03 -15.76 19.63
CA MET A 224 4.74 -14.57 19.16
C MET A 224 4.22 -13.30 19.84
N ASP A 225 5.11 -12.35 20.07
CA ASP A 225 4.71 -10.99 20.44
C ASP A 225 4.04 -10.27 19.25
N PRO A 226 3.19 -9.27 19.50
CA PRO A 226 2.41 -8.63 18.43
C PRO A 226 3.24 -8.00 17.31
N GLU A 227 4.42 -7.47 17.62
CA GLU A 227 5.25 -6.75 16.64
C GLU A 227 6.01 -7.74 15.76
N THR A 228 6.54 -8.82 16.33
CA THR A 228 7.06 -9.95 15.55
C THR A 228 5.97 -10.61 14.71
N PHE A 229 4.79 -10.85 15.28
CA PHE A 229 3.66 -11.40 14.54
C PHE A 229 3.29 -10.55 13.33
N ARG A 230 3.20 -9.22 13.50
CA ARG A 230 2.93 -8.27 12.41
C ARG A 230 3.97 -8.38 11.28
N ARG A 231 5.26 -8.53 11.62
CA ARG A 231 6.33 -8.73 10.63
C ARG A 231 6.23 -10.08 9.93
N GLU A 232 6.01 -11.17 10.65
CA GLU A 232 5.89 -12.50 10.04
C GLU A 232 4.66 -12.61 9.12
N VAL A 233 3.56 -11.93 9.46
CA VAL A 233 2.39 -11.82 8.58
C VAL A 233 2.74 -11.09 7.27
N PHE A 234 3.56 -10.04 7.33
CA PHE A 234 4.07 -9.35 6.14
C PHE A 234 4.97 -10.29 5.30
N VAL A 235 5.89 -11.02 5.93
CA VAL A 235 6.75 -12.01 5.27
C VAL A 235 5.90 -13.07 4.58
N LEU A 236 4.92 -13.65 5.30
CA LEU A 236 4.00 -14.64 4.77
C LEU A 236 3.29 -14.13 3.52
N ARG A 237 2.79 -12.89 3.55
CA ARG A 237 2.13 -12.28 2.40
C ARG A 237 3.07 -12.14 1.21
N LYS A 238 4.30 -11.60 1.39
CA LYS A 238 5.28 -11.48 0.31
C LYS A 238 5.66 -12.84 -0.27
N TYR A 239 5.91 -13.82 0.59
CA TYR A 239 6.20 -15.19 0.19
C TYR A 239 5.08 -15.87 -0.58
N ALA A 240 3.86 -15.76 -0.07
CA ALA A 240 2.69 -16.31 -0.74
C ALA A 240 2.52 -15.70 -2.13
N THR A 241 2.66 -14.37 -2.26
CA THR A 241 2.59 -13.70 -3.57
C THR A 241 3.69 -14.14 -4.54
N HIS A 242 4.90 -14.45 -4.05
CA HIS A 242 5.99 -14.87 -4.94
C HIS A 242 5.91 -16.35 -5.34
N LYS A 243 5.40 -17.22 -4.47
CA LYS A 243 5.50 -18.68 -4.64
C LYS A 243 4.21 -19.38 -5.08
N ILE A 244 3.05 -18.82 -4.76
CA ILE A 244 1.76 -19.49 -5.00
C ILE A 244 1.23 -19.27 -6.42
N PRO A 245 1.18 -18.02 -6.96
CA PRO A 245 0.63 -17.77 -8.28
C PRO A 245 1.39 -18.55 -9.35
N THR A 246 0.64 -19.21 -10.23
CA THR A 246 1.16 -19.86 -11.45
C THR A 246 0.23 -19.53 -12.61
N PRO A 247 0.61 -19.72 -13.89
CA PRO A 247 -0.30 -19.49 -15.01
C PRO A 247 -1.67 -20.17 -14.89
N ASP A 248 -1.72 -21.34 -14.26
CA ASP A 248 -2.96 -22.12 -14.05
C ASP A 248 -3.60 -21.92 -12.67
N LEU A 249 -3.07 -21.01 -11.83
CA LEU A 249 -3.54 -20.80 -10.46
C LEU A 249 -3.55 -19.31 -10.13
N ARG A 250 -4.75 -18.71 -10.17
CA ARG A 250 -4.98 -17.36 -9.66
C ARG A 250 -4.83 -17.33 -8.15
N PHE A 251 -3.98 -16.43 -7.68
CA PHE A 251 -3.79 -16.16 -6.26
C PHE A 251 -3.44 -14.69 -6.08
N TYR A 252 -4.33 -13.92 -5.47
CA TYR A 252 -4.08 -12.53 -5.15
C TYR A 252 -4.55 -12.21 -3.72
N ILE A 253 -3.66 -11.60 -2.93
CA ILE A 253 -3.97 -11.16 -1.57
C ILE A 253 -4.33 -9.67 -1.61
N CYS A 254 -5.60 -9.35 -1.33
CA CYS A 254 -6.07 -7.97 -1.25
C CYS A 254 -5.35 -7.22 -0.13
N ASN A 255 -5.36 -7.83 1.06
CA ASN A 255 -4.55 -7.46 2.20
C ASN A 255 -4.42 -8.68 3.13
N LEU A 256 -3.47 -8.64 4.07
CA LEU A 256 -3.38 -9.57 5.19
C LEU A 256 -2.76 -8.80 6.35
N SER A 257 -3.54 -8.53 7.40
CA SER A 257 -3.17 -7.58 8.45
C SER A 257 -3.79 -7.95 9.79
N PRO A 258 -3.13 -7.63 10.92
CA PRO A 258 -3.72 -7.73 12.25
C PRO A 258 -4.63 -6.54 12.62
N SER A 259 -4.70 -5.51 11.77
CA SER A 259 -5.38 -4.25 12.08
C SER A 259 -6.46 -3.86 11.07
N THR A 260 -6.29 -4.21 9.79
CA THR A 260 -7.16 -3.74 8.70
C THR A 260 -7.66 -4.89 7.82
N VAL A 261 -8.76 -4.66 7.11
CA VAL A 261 -9.33 -5.56 6.10
C VAL A 261 -9.76 -4.75 4.88
N VAL A 262 -9.57 -5.31 3.68
CA VAL A 262 -9.91 -4.64 2.41
C VAL A 262 -10.98 -5.44 1.67
N TYR A 263 -12.14 -4.81 1.49
CA TYR A 263 -13.23 -5.30 0.62
C TYR A 263 -13.19 -4.51 -0.68
N LYS A 264 -12.88 -5.17 -1.79
CA LYS A 264 -12.75 -4.50 -3.09
C LYS A 264 -13.12 -5.41 -4.24
N GLY A 265 -13.34 -4.84 -5.41
CA GLY A 265 -13.55 -5.62 -6.62
C GLY A 265 -13.82 -4.75 -7.83
N GLN A 266 -14.08 -5.43 -8.95
CA GLN A 266 -14.49 -4.81 -10.21
C GLN A 266 -15.96 -4.39 -10.15
N LEU A 267 -16.22 -3.37 -9.35
CA LEU A 267 -17.54 -2.91 -8.93
C LEU A 267 -17.66 -1.41 -9.16
N THR A 268 -18.87 -0.91 -9.38
CA THR A 268 -19.13 0.53 -9.20
C THR A 268 -19.08 0.89 -7.71
N SER A 269 -18.88 2.18 -7.42
CA SER A 269 -18.88 2.69 -6.04
C SER A 269 -20.17 2.35 -5.26
N THR A 270 -21.30 2.29 -5.95
CA THR A 270 -22.59 1.92 -5.38
C THR A 270 -22.71 0.41 -5.20
N GLN A 271 -22.33 -0.40 -6.20
CA GLN A 271 -22.39 -1.86 -6.14
C GLN A 271 -21.56 -2.46 -5.00
N LEU A 272 -20.46 -1.82 -4.60
CA LEU A 272 -19.59 -2.30 -3.50
C LEU A 272 -20.38 -2.71 -2.25
N TRP A 273 -21.33 -1.87 -1.86
CA TRP A 273 -22.09 -2.01 -0.61
C TRP A 273 -23.18 -3.06 -0.69
N ASP A 274 -23.71 -3.29 -1.90
CA ASP A 274 -24.74 -4.30 -2.16
C ASP A 274 -24.14 -5.67 -2.50
N TYR A 275 -22.87 -5.69 -2.98
CA TYR A 275 -22.13 -6.90 -3.32
C TYR A 275 -21.64 -7.64 -2.09
N PHE A 276 -21.06 -6.96 -1.09
CA PHE A 276 -20.54 -7.60 0.11
C PHE A 276 -21.57 -7.59 1.24
N TYR A 277 -22.12 -8.75 1.59
CA TYR A 277 -23.12 -8.84 2.66
C TYR A 277 -22.53 -8.49 4.03
N ASP A 278 -21.24 -8.74 4.26
CA ASP A 278 -20.54 -8.33 5.49
C ASP A 278 -20.68 -6.82 5.77
N LEU A 279 -20.58 -5.98 4.73
CA LEU A 279 -20.63 -4.51 4.88
C LEU A 279 -22.04 -3.99 5.23
N GLN A 280 -23.07 -4.82 5.06
CA GLN A 280 -24.46 -4.51 5.42
C GLN A 280 -24.80 -4.95 6.84
N ASN A 281 -23.93 -5.72 7.49
CA ASN A 281 -24.19 -6.25 8.81
C ASN A 281 -24.08 -5.13 9.87
N PRO A 282 -25.10 -4.93 10.73
CA PRO A 282 -25.08 -3.88 11.75
C PRO A 282 -23.97 -4.06 12.80
N GLU A 283 -23.47 -5.27 13.01
CA GLU A 283 -22.36 -5.58 13.92
C GLU A 283 -20.99 -5.25 13.30
N PHE A 284 -20.94 -4.88 12.02
CA PHE A 284 -19.73 -4.40 11.38
C PHE A 284 -19.39 -3.00 11.91
N GLU A 285 -18.69 -2.96 13.04
CA GLU A 285 -18.20 -1.73 13.66
C GLU A 285 -16.73 -1.48 13.30
N THR A 286 -16.43 -0.26 12.86
CA THR A 286 -15.06 0.19 12.59
C THR A 286 -14.85 1.61 13.12
N TYR A 287 -13.60 1.95 13.46
CA TYR A 287 -13.20 3.32 13.79
C TYR A 287 -12.59 4.06 12.59
N LEU A 288 -12.35 3.36 11.47
CA LEU A 288 -11.72 3.88 10.27
C LEU A 288 -12.29 3.19 9.03
N ALA A 289 -12.60 3.98 8.00
CA ALA A 289 -12.96 3.48 6.69
C ALA A 289 -12.38 4.39 5.59
N LEU A 290 -11.62 3.81 4.67
CA LEU A 290 -10.99 4.44 3.52
C LEU A 290 -11.62 3.87 2.24
N VAL A 291 -12.30 4.71 1.47
CA VAL A 291 -12.98 4.33 0.23
C VAL A 291 -12.23 4.86 -0.98
N HIS A 292 -12.27 4.07 -2.05
CA HIS A 292 -11.74 4.46 -3.36
C HIS A 292 -12.68 4.00 -4.47
N ALA A 293 -12.91 4.89 -5.43
CA ALA A 293 -13.59 4.60 -6.68
C ALA A 293 -12.62 4.90 -7.83
N ARG A 294 -12.25 3.87 -8.59
CA ARG A 294 -11.31 3.95 -9.69
C ARG A 294 -12.02 4.39 -10.97
N PHE A 295 -11.34 5.20 -11.77
CA PHE A 295 -11.70 5.46 -13.16
C PHE A 295 -10.44 5.42 -14.02
N SER A 296 -10.46 4.53 -15.00
CA SER A 296 -9.36 4.23 -15.90
C SER A 296 -9.82 4.44 -17.34
N THR A 297 -9.18 5.34 -18.06
CA THR A 297 -9.60 5.68 -19.43
C THR A 297 -9.13 4.67 -20.47
N ASN A 298 -8.26 3.71 -20.13
CA ASN A 298 -7.51 2.93 -21.11
C ASN A 298 -7.25 1.47 -20.74
N THR A 299 -7.81 0.92 -19.65
CA THR A 299 -7.49 -0.45 -19.23
C THR A 299 -8.66 -1.40 -19.26
N PHE A 300 -8.33 -2.69 -19.41
CA PHE A 300 -9.28 -3.74 -19.10
C PHE A 300 -9.40 -3.81 -17.57
N PRO A 301 -10.59 -3.55 -17.00
CA PRO A 301 -10.78 -3.60 -15.57
C PRO A 301 -10.59 -5.04 -15.06
N SER A 302 -9.94 -5.18 -13.91
CA SER A 302 -9.80 -6.46 -13.20
C SER A 302 -10.01 -6.27 -11.70
N TRP A 303 -10.38 -7.36 -11.03
CA TRP A 303 -10.73 -7.35 -9.61
C TRP A 303 -9.54 -6.94 -8.72
N GLU A 304 -8.34 -7.40 -9.04
CA GLU A 304 -7.09 -7.17 -8.30
C GLU A 304 -6.68 -5.70 -8.31
N ARG A 305 -7.00 -4.99 -9.40
CA ARG A 305 -6.59 -3.61 -9.64
C ARG A 305 -7.46 -2.57 -8.96
N ALA A 306 -8.61 -3.00 -8.43
CA ALA A 306 -9.41 -2.14 -7.57
C ALA A 306 -8.57 -1.69 -6.35
N HIS A 307 -8.88 -0.49 -5.87
CA HIS A 307 -8.33 0.06 -4.65
C HIS A 307 -9.32 -0.11 -3.49
N PRO A 308 -8.90 0.06 -2.22
CA PRO A 308 -7.53 0.31 -1.77
C PRO A 308 -6.53 -0.85 -2.01
N MET A 309 -5.24 -0.53 -1.93
CA MET A 309 -4.16 -1.51 -1.87
C MET A 309 -3.97 -1.98 -0.41
N ARG A 310 -2.77 -2.43 -0.01
CA ARG A 310 -2.57 -3.03 1.32
C ARG A 310 -2.51 -1.98 2.42
N ILE A 311 -1.88 -0.85 2.13
CA ILE A 311 -1.78 0.30 3.02
C ILE A 311 -2.08 1.63 2.33
N LEU A 312 -2.25 1.63 1.00
CA LEU A 312 -2.35 2.84 0.16
C LEU A 312 -3.63 2.89 -0.68
N ALA A 313 -4.21 4.07 -0.79
CA ALA A 313 -5.15 4.46 -1.84
C ALA A 313 -4.57 5.65 -2.61
N HIS A 314 -4.53 5.57 -3.94
CA HIS A 314 -3.90 6.57 -4.78
C HIS A 314 -4.92 7.15 -5.76
N ASN A 315 -5.00 8.47 -5.79
CA ASN A 315 -5.70 9.23 -6.80
C ASN A 315 -4.66 9.97 -7.63
N GLY A 316 -4.33 9.48 -8.82
CA GLY A 316 -3.19 10.05 -9.51
C GLY A 316 -2.54 9.13 -10.52
N GLU A 317 -1.33 9.52 -10.91
CA GLU A 317 -0.45 8.78 -11.81
C GLU A 317 1.00 9.02 -11.38
N ILE A 318 1.80 7.97 -11.30
CA ILE A 318 3.24 8.07 -11.02
C ILE A 318 4.02 8.08 -12.33
N ASN A 319 4.44 9.28 -12.75
CA ASN A 319 5.11 9.50 -14.04
C ASN A 319 6.57 9.00 -14.04
N THR A 320 7.19 8.85 -12.87
CA THR A 320 8.58 8.36 -12.75
C THR A 320 8.68 6.84 -12.56
N LEU A 321 7.57 6.10 -12.68
CA LEU A 321 7.45 4.69 -12.29
C LEU A 321 8.60 3.80 -12.79
N ARG A 322 8.92 3.85 -14.09
CA ARG A 322 9.97 2.99 -14.66
C ARG A 322 11.33 3.22 -14.01
N GLY A 323 11.67 4.48 -13.71
CA GLY A 323 12.90 4.84 -13.01
C GLY A 323 12.89 4.28 -11.58
N ASN A 324 11.79 4.52 -10.86
CA ASN A 324 11.66 4.11 -9.46
C ASN A 324 11.73 2.58 -9.30
N VAL A 325 11.04 1.83 -10.16
CA VAL A 325 11.04 0.36 -10.12
C VAL A 325 12.44 -0.18 -10.41
N ASN A 326 13.14 0.38 -11.42
CA ASN A 326 14.50 -0.05 -11.75
C ASN A 326 15.49 0.27 -10.63
N LEU A 327 15.37 1.44 -9.99
CA LEU A 327 16.23 1.83 -8.88
C LEU A 327 15.95 1.00 -7.63
N MET A 328 14.70 0.62 -7.36
CA MET A 328 14.39 -0.34 -6.29
C MET A 328 14.99 -1.71 -6.56
N ARG A 329 14.92 -2.23 -7.79
CA ARG A 329 15.59 -3.48 -8.17
C ARG A 329 17.10 -3.41 -8.03
N ALA A 330 17.71 -2.27 -8.38
CA ALA A 330 19.15 -2.07 -8.19
C ALA A 330 19.53 -2.08 -6.70
N ARG A 331 18.67 -1.56 -5.82
CA ARG A 331 18.88 -1.56 -4.36
C ARG A 331 18.84 -2.97 -3.77
N GLU A 332 18.03 -3.88 -4.30
CA GLU A 332 17.92 -5.27 -3.82
C GLU A 332 19.28 -5.98 -3.70
N GLY A 333 20.25 -5.62 -4.55
CA GLY A 333 21.60 -6.20 -4.53
C GLY A 333 22.57 -5.64 -3.48
N VAL A 334 22.24 -4.51 -2.82
CA VAL A 334 23.16 -3.81 -1.89
C VAL A 334 22.51 -3.43 -0.56
N MET A 335 21.19 -3.56 -0.45
CA MET A 335 20.46 -3.19 0.75
C MET A 335 20.59 -4.25 1.85
N GLU A 336 20.72 -3.77 3.08
CA GLU A 336 20.84 -4.58 4.29
C GLU A 336 19.73 -4.19 5.27
N SER A 337 19.33 -5.13 6.12
CA SER A 337 18.35 -4.87 7.18
C SER A 337 18.81 -5.54 8.47
N HIS A 338 18.86 -4.79 9.57
CA HIS A 338 19.18 -5.37 10.89
C HIS A 338 18.10 -6.35 11.38
N LEU A 339 16.85 -6.19 10.92
CA LEU A 339 15.74 -7.08 11.28
C LEU A 339 15.79 -8.40 10.53
N PHE A 340 15.95 -8.32 9.20
CA PHE A 340 15.88 -9.49 8.33
C PHE A 340 17.25 -10.13 8.09
N LYS A 341 18.36 -9.38 8.24
CA LYS A 341 19.73 -9.86 8.02
C LYS A 341 19.83 -10.59 6.67
N GLU A 342 20.42 -11.77 6.66
CA GLU A 342 20.52 -12.66 5.49
C GLU A 342 19.15 -13.02 4.91
N GLU A 343 18.07 -12.97 5.68
CA GLU A 343 16.74 -13.34 5.25
C GLU A 343 16.06 -12.23 4.42
N LEU A 344 16.68 -11.05 4.25
CA LEU A 344 16.08 -9.95 3.50
C LEU A 344 15.78 -10.32 2.04
N HIS A 345 16.61 -11.16 1.42
CA HIS A 345 16.43 -11.61 0.02
C HIS A 345 15.11 -12.35 -0.21
N LYS A 346 14.52 -12.89 0.86
CA LYS A 346 13.22 -13.57 0.85
C LYS A 346 12.07 -12.63 0.49
N LEU A 347 12.25 -11.34 0.73
CA LEU A 347 11.25 -10.31 0.43
C LEU A 347 11.31 -9.83 -1.04
N TYR A 348 12.25 -10.33 -1.84
CA TYR A 348 12.46 -9.90 -3.23
C TYR A 348 11.65 -10.72 -4.24
N PRO A 349 11.20 -10.10 -5.35
CA PRO A 349 11.32 -8.67 -5.65
C PRO A 349 10.42 -7.82 -4.74
N VAL A 350 10.92 -6.64 -4.31
CA VAL A 350 10.16 -5.71 -3.48
C VAL A 350 8.91 -5.27 -4.24
N VAL A 351 9.10 -4.83 -5.48
CA VAL A 351 8.03 -4.51 -6.43
C VAL A 351 7.62 -5.77 -7.18
N GLU A 352 6.43 -6.28 -6.87
CA GLU A 352 5.86 -7.43 -7.56
C GLU A 352 5.64 -7.13 -9.06
N PRO A 353 5.83 -8.12 -9.95
CA PRO A 353 5.62 -7.92 -11.38
C PRO A 353 4.14 -7.65 -11.71
N ASN A 354 3.90 -6.94 -12.81
CA ASN A 354 2.56 -6.69 -13.39
C ASN A 354 1.57 -5.92 -12.49
N LEU A 355 2.07 -5.14 -11.53
CA LEU A 355 1.24 -4.22 -10.75
C LEU A 355 0.97 -2.91 -11.49
N SER A 356 -0.11 -2.21 -11.13
CA SER A 356 -0.28 -0.79 -11.47
C SER A 356 0.81 0.06 -10.82
N ASP A 357 0.96 1.31 -11.27
CA ASP A 357 1.83 2.29 -10.64
C ASP A 357 1.60 2.40 -9.12
N SER A 358 0.33 2.38 -8.73
CA SER A 358 -0.15 2.47 -7.36
C SER A 358 0.15 1.22 -6.56
N GLY A 359 0.04 0.04 -7.17
CA GLY A 359 0.45 -1.21 -6.54
C GLY A 359 1.97 -1.28 -6.33
N CYS A 360 2.75 -0.78 -7.29
CA CYS A 360 4.20 -0.65 -7.13
C CYS A 360 4.56 0.28 -5.97
N ALA A 361 3.89 1.43 -5.86
CA ALA A 361 4.10 2.37 -4.76
C ALA A 361 3.70 1.78 -3.39
N ASP A 362 2.57 1.07 -3.32
CA ASP A 362 2.12 0.38 -2.10
C ASP A 362 3.13 -0.67 -1.63
N ASN A 363 3.68 -1.47 -2.55
CA ASN A 363 4.73 -2.44 -2.26
C ASN A 363 5.98 -1.80 -1.65
N VAL A 364 6.47 -0.70 -2.22
CA VAL A 364 7.66 -0.01 -1.72
C VAL A 364 7.37 0.68 -0.40
N LEU A 365 6.20 1.32 -0.25
CA LEU A 365 5.81 1.98 0.98
C LEU A 365 5.74 0.98 2.14
N GLU A 366 5.09 -0.16 1.92
CA GLU A 366 4.95 -1.20 2.93
C GLU A 366 6.30 -1.83 3.26
N PHE A 367 7.16 -2.01 2.26
CA PHE A 367 8.51 -2.50 2.46
C PHE A 367 9.35 -1.55 3.33
N LEU A 368 9.30 -0.23 3.09
CA LEU A 368 10.02 0.76 3.90
C LEU A 368 9.56 0.75 5.37
N VAL A 369 8.27 0.53 5.61
CA VAL A 369 7.71 0.42 6.97
C VAL A 369 8.11 -0.88 7.64
N MET A 370 7.91 -2.01 6.96
CA MET A 370 8.08 -3.35 7.56
C MET A 370 9.53 -3.81 7.62
N ALA A 371 10.31 -3.57 6.57
CA ALA A 371 11.71 -3.99 6.47
C ALA A 371 12.71 -2.87 6.77
N GLY A 372 12.32 -1.62 6.52
CA GLY A 372 13.15 -0.43 6.74
C GLY A 372 13.00 0.23 8.11
N GLN A 373 12.07 -0.22 8.97
CA GLN A 373 11.78 0.36 10.29
C GLN A 373 11.41 1.85 10.27
N ARG A 374 10.89 2.34 9.14
CA ARG A 374 10.39 3.72 9.05
C ARG A 374 8.98 3.80 9.60
N THR A 375 8.66 4.92 10.23
CA THR A 375 7.25 5.22 10.51
C THR A 375 6.52 5.40 9.18
N LEU A 376 5.22 5.11 9.13
CA LEU A 376 4.43 5.28 7.90
C LEU A 376 4.49 6.72 7.35
N PRO A 377 4.36 7.79 8.18
CA PRO A 377 4.57 9.16 7.72
C PRO A 377 5.97 9.42 7.15
N GLU A 378 7.03 8.93 7.80
CA GLU A 378 8.41 9.09 7.32
C GLU A 378 8.63 8.39 5.98
N ALA A 379 8.11 7.17 5.80
CA ALA A 379 8.19 6.43 4.55
C ALA A 379 7.46 7.18 3.42
N VAL A 380 6.26 7.71 3.69
CA VAL A 380 5.52 8.54 2.73
C VAL A 380 6.29 9.82 2.38
N MET A 381 6.83 10.54 3.37
CA MET A 381 7.63 11.76 3.13
C MET A 381 8.91 11.48 2.34
N THR A 382 9.48 10.28 2.48
CA THR A 382 10.65 9.84 1.73
C THR A 382 10.30 9.59 0.26
N MET A 383 9.17 8.92 0.00
CA MET A 383 8.72 8.62 -1.36
C MET A 383 8.15 9.84 -2.09
N VAL A 384 7.41 10.71 -1.39
CA VAL A 384 6.73 11.88 -1.96
C VAL A 384 7.13 13.14 -1.19
N PRO A 385 8.35 13.67 -1.40
CA PRO A 385 8.85 14.82 -0.67
C PRO A 385 8.20 16.14 -1.12
N GLU A 386 8.09 17.10 -0.19
CA GLU A 386 7.68 18.48 -0.47
C GLU A 386 8.68 19.18 -1.42
N ALA A 387 8.25 20.28 -2.05
CA ALA A 387 9.16 21.17 -2.76
C ALA A 387 10.02 21.97 -1.77
N TRP A 388 11.16 21.41 -1.35
CA TRP A 388 11.95 21.91 -0.21
C TRP A 388 13.18 22.77 -0.55
N GLN A 389 13.73 22.67 -1.76
CA GLN A 389 15.07 23.21 -2.08
C GLN A 389 15.18 24.73 -1.98
N ASN A 390 14.08 25.46 -2.19
CA ASN A 390 14.03 26.92 -2.19
C ASN A 390 12.87 27.46 -1.33
N ASP A 391 12.45 26.72 -0.30
CA ASP A 391 11.40 27.17 0.61
C ASP A 391 12.03 27.84 1.86
N PRO A 392 12.05 29.19 1.94
CA PRO A 392 12.60 29.89 3.10
C PRO A 392 11.69 29.80 4.34
N GLN A 393 10.46 29.31 4.20
CA GLN A 393 9.51 29.15 5.30
C GLN A 393 9.55 27.74 5.90
N MET A 394 10.30 26.81 5.29
CA MET A 394 10.42 25.44 5.78
C MET A 394 11.31 25.39 7.03
N HIS A 395 10.87 24.62 8.03
CA HIS A 395 11.66 24.39 9.24
C HIS A 395 13.03 23.76 8.90
N PRO A 396 14.14 24.22 9.49
CA PRO A 396 15.48 23.71 9.17
C PRO A 396 15.61 22.19 9.26
N ASP A 397 15.03 21.56 10.28
CA ASP A 397 15.09 20.09 10.45
C ASP A 397 14.35 19.35 9.34
N LYS A 398 13.22 19.89 8.87
CA LYS A 398 12.45 19.32 7.77
C LYS A 398 13.22 19.45 6.45
N GLN A 399 13.88 20.59 6.24
CA GLN A 399 14.75 20.80 5.08
C GLN A 399 15.96 19.87 5.11
N ALA A 400 16.58 19.68 6.28
CA ALA A 400 17.69 18.75 6.48
C ALA A 400 17.25 17.29 6.22
N PHE A 401 16.09 16.89 6.73
CA PHE A 401 15.49 15.59 6.46
C PHE A 401 15.30 15.36 4.96
N TYR A 402 14.67 16.29 4.23
CA TYR A 402 14.45 16.11 2.79
C TYR A 402 15.75 16.13 1.97
N ARG A 403 16.75 16.90 2.41
CA ARG A 403 18.08 16.89 1.81
C ARG A 403 18.73 15.52 1.96
N TRP A 404 18.64 14.93 3.15
CA TRP A 404 19.13 13.57 3.40
C TRP A 404 18.32 12.52 2.64
N SER A 405 17.00 12.57 2.71
CA SER A 405 16.12 11.57 2.08
C SER A 405 16.28 11.55 0.57
N GLY A 406 16.47 12.72 -0.06
CA GLY A 406 16.74 12.84 -1.50
C GLY A 406 18.08 12.26 -1.96
N CYS A 407 19.02 12.00 -1.05
CA CYS A 407 20.24 11.25 -1.35
C CYS A 407 20.01 9.73 -1.33
N VAL A 408 18.96 9.27 -0.65
CA VAL A 408 18.69 7.84 -0.41
C VAL A 408 17.62 7.29 -1.36
N MET A 409 16.59 8.09 -1.65
CA MET A 409 15.45 7.68 -2.47
C MET A 409 15.04 8.80 -3.43
N GLU A 410 14.87 8.42 -4.69
CA GLU A 410 14.26 9.26 -5.72
C GLU A 410 12.77 9.47 -5.45
N PRO A 411 12.21 10.66 -5.77
CA PRO A 411 10.78 10.89 -5.66
C PRO A 411 9.94 9.99 -6.57
N TRP A 412 8.89 9.43 -6.00
CA TRP A 412 7.78 8.81 -6.73
C TRP A 412 6.83 9.90 -7.22
N ASP A 413 7.26 10.60 -8.27
CA ASP A 413 6.66 11.86 -8.73
C ASP A 413 5.54 11.64 -9.76
N GLY A 414 4.64 12.61 -9.81
CA GLY A 414 3.44 12.63 -10.63
C GLY A 414 2.24 13.21 -9.86
N PRO A 415 1.12 13.53 -10.55
CA PRO A 415 -0.08 14.01 -9.87
C PRO A 415 -0.57 12.97 -8.88
N ALA A 416 -0.62 13.27 -7.58
CA ALA A 416 -0.99 12.29 -6.57
C ALA A 416 -1.72 12.91 -5.39
N LEU A 417 -2.84 12.29 -5.01
CA LEU A 417 -3.35 12.29 -3.64
C LEU A 417 -3.19 10.86 -3.12
N LEU A 418 -2.25 10.67 -2.21
CA LEU A 418 -2.02 9.41 -1.53
C LEU A 418 -2.73 9.45 -0.18
N THR A 419 -3.57 8.48 0.07
CA THR A 419 -4.15 8.23 1.39
C THR A 419 -3.64 6.90 1.90
N PHE A 420 -3.17 6.85 3.14
CA PHE A 420 -2.45 5.69 3.66
C PHE A 420 -2.82 5.39 5.11
N THR A 421 -2.75 4.12 5.48
CA THR A 421 -3.01 3.67 6.86
C THR A 421 -2.40 2.29 7.10
N ASP A 422 -1.92 2.06 8.32
CA ASP A 422 -1.58 0.74 8.85
C ASP A 422 -2.62 0.24 9.88
N GLY A 423 -3.75 0.95 9.97
CA GLY A 423 -4.80 0.76 10.97
C GLY A 423 -4.52 1.43 12.32
N SER A 424 -3.27 1.78 12.62
CA SER A 424 -2.97 2.61 13.79
C SER A 424 -3.30 4.05 13.47
N LEU A 425 -2.73 4.59 12.40
CA LEU A 425 -2.95 5.96 11.93
C LEU A 425 -3.59 5.97 10.55
N ILE A 426 -4.20 7.09 10.17
CA ILE A 426 -4.56 7.37 8.78
C ILE A 426 -4.06 8.74 8.38
N GLY A 427 -3.54 8.84 7.17
CA GLY A 427 -3.09 10.11 6.65
C GLY A 427 -3.30 10.26 5.16
N ALA A 428 -3.10 11.48 4.70
CA ALA A 428 -3.10 11.81 3.30
C ALA A 428 -2.05 12.87 2.98
N ILE A 429 -1.41 12.73 1.81
CA ILE A 429 -0.42 13.65 1.27
C ILE A 429 -0.76 13.98 -0.19
N LEU A 430 -0.50 15.22 -0.59
CA LEU A 430 -0.52 15.62 -1.98
C LEU A 430 0.88 15.56 -2.58
N ASP A 431 0.97 15.35 -3.89
CA ASP A 431 2.20 15.54 -4.62
C ASP A 431 2.77 16.95 -4.43
N ARG A 432 4.05 17.11 -4.78
CA ARG A 432 4.79 18.36 -4.56
C ARG A 432 4.19 19.59 -5.23
N ASN A 433 3.38 19.40 -6.28
CA ASN A 433 2.69 20.46 -7.00
C ASN A 433 1.21 20.60 -6.59
N GLY A 434 0.68 19.65 -5.81
CA GLY A 434 -0.71 19.65 -5.34
C GLY A 434 -1.73 19.54 -6.47
N LEU A 435 -1.50 18.62 -7.40
CA LEU A 435 -2.27 18.50 -8.64
C LEU A 435 -3.64 17.84 -8.44
N ARG A 436 -3.91 17.29 -7.25
CA ARG A 436 -5.18 16.66 -6.90
C ARG A 436 -5.89 17.39 -5.76
N PRO A 437 -7.23 17.48 -5.79
CA PRO A 437 -7.98 18.13 -4.72
C PRO A 437 -8.03 17.22 -3.49
N SER A 438 -7.90 17.82 -2.31
CA SER A 438 -8.24 17.18 -1.04
C SER A 438 -8.80 18.21 -0.07
N ARG A 439 -9.89 17.84 0.61
CA ARG A 439 -10.65 18.65 1.56
C ARG A 439 -10.94 17.80 2.79
N TYR A 440 -10.88 18.41 3.96
CA TYR A 440 -11.19 17.72 5.20
C TYR A 440 -12.09 18.53 6.13
N TYR A 441 -12.82 17.79 6.97
CA TYR A 441 -13.68 18.27 8.03
C TYR A 441 -13.28 17.56 9.32
N LEU A 442 -13.18 18.30 10.41
CA LEU A 442 -13.12 17.75 11.76
C LEU A 442 -14.39 18.17 12.49
N THR A 443 -15.09 17.20 13.06
CA THR A 443 -16.29 17.43 13.84
C THR A 443 -15.98 17.55 15.33
N LYS A 444 -16.90 18.14 16.11
CA LYS A 444 -16.75 18.30 17.57
C LYS A 444 -16.83 16.96 18.31
N ASP A 445 -17.48 15.97 17.72
CA ASP A 445 -17.51 14.58 18.17
C ASP A 445 -16.34 13.74 17.63
N ASN A 446 -15.26 14.39 17.18
CA ASN A 446 -13.96 13.78 16.91
C ASN A 446 -13.95 12.82 15.71
N HIS A 447 -14.82 13.07 14.72
CA HIS A 447 -14.73 12.44 13.40
C HIS A 447 -13.94 13.33 12.46
N MET A 448 -12.94 12.75 11.81
CA MET A 448 -12.22 13.36 10.71
C MET A 448 -12.68 12.74 9.39
N ILE A 449 -13.13 13.58 8.48
CA ILE A 449 -13.56 13.20 7.14
C ILE A 449 -12.63 13.88 6.16
N MET A 450 -12.01 13.14 5.25
CA MET A 450 -11.25 13.69 4.13
C MET A 450 -11.81 13.10 2.84
N ALA A 451 -11.98 13.93 1.81
CA ALA A 451 -12.28 13.43 0.48
C ALA A 451 -11.65 14.32 -0.59
N SER A 452 -11.60 13.79 -1.82
CA SER A 452 -11.26 14.56 -3.02
C SER A 452 -12.25 15.69 -3.31
N GLU A 453 -13.42 15.70 -2.66
CA GLU A 453 -14.50 16.67 -2.86
C GLU A 453 -15.12 17.19 -1.55
N VAL A 454 -15.98 18.20 -1.69
CA VAL A 454 -16.84 18.72 -0.61
C VAL A 454 -18.26 18.15 -0.74
N GLY A 455 -19.03 18.14 0.36
CA GLY A 455 -20.43 17.67 0.32
C GLY A 455 -20.60 16.14 0.30
N VAL A 456 -19.52 15.39 0.55
CA VAL A 456 -19.55 13.92 0.59
C VAL A 456 -20.33 13.34 1.78
N LEU A 457 -20.63 14.15 2.79
CA LEU A 457 -21.50 13.82 3.92
C LEU A 457 -22.31 15.05 4.34
N ASP A 458 -23.53 14.81 4.82
CA ASP A 458 -24.37 15.83 5.42
C ASP A 458 -23.98 15.99 6.89
N ILE A 459 -23.16 17.00 7.17
CA ILE A 459 -22.71 17.33 8.52
C ILE A 459 -23.33 18.65 8.92
N GLU A 460 -24.04 18.67 10.06
CA GLU A 460 -24.58 19.91 10.62
C GLU A 460 -23.47 20.93 10.84
N SER A 461 -23.67 22.16 10.37
CA SER A 461 -22.65 23.23 10.49
C SER A 461 -22.28 23.52 11.95
N SER A 462 -23.21 23.34 12.87
CA SER A 462 -23.03 23.44 14.33
C SER A 462 -22.04 22.40 14.88
N ASN A 463 -21.90 21.23 14.25
CA ASN A 463 -21.01 20.15 14.69
C ASN A 463 -19.60 20.25 14.08
N ILE A 464 -19.32 21.22 13.21
CA ILE A 464 -18.02 21.31 12.55
C ILE A 464 -17.06 22.12 13.43
N ALA A 465 -15.97 21.48 13.85
CA ALA A 465 -14.89 22.10 14.60
C ALA A 465 -13.87 22.79 13.68
N GLN A 466 -13.53 22.13 12.57
CA GLN A 466 -12.57 22.66 11.59
C GLN A 466 -12.92 22.23 10.17
N LYS A 467 -12.65 23.10 9.19
CA LYS A 467 -12.67 22.79 7.75
C LYS A 467 -11.35 23.21 7.14
N GLY A 468 -10.82 22.41 6.23
CA GLY A 468 -9.57 22.77 5.55
C GLY A 468 -9.35 22.04 4.24
N ARG A 469 -8.16 22.29 3.69
CA ARG A 469 -7.65 21.63 2.50
C ARG A 469 -6.19 21.24 2.69
N LEU A 470 -5.80 20.10 2.13
CA LEU A 470 -4.38 19.81 1.94
C LEU A 470 -3.79 20.81 0.95
N ARG A 471 -2.56 21.24 1.23
CA ARG A 471 -1.75 22.10 0.36
C ARG A 471 -0.64 21.24 -0.28
N PRO A 472 -0.03 21.69 -1.38
CA PRO A 472 1.04 20.94 -2.05
C PRO A 472 2.08 20.39 -1.06
N GLY A 473 2.32 19.08 -1.14
CA GLY A 473 3.24 18.33 -0.31
C GLY A 473 2.94 18.24 1.21
N ARG A 474 1.89 18.91 1.73
CA ARG A 474 1.51 18.80 3.14
C ARG A 474 0.83 17.47 3.43
N MET A 475 1.09 16.94 4.61
CA MET A 475 0.48 15.72 5.13
C MET A 475 -0.54 16.05 6.24
N LEU A 476 -1.70 15.40 6.17
CA LEU A 476 -2.65 15.30 7.27
C LEU A 476 -2.50 13.91 7.86
N SER A 477 -2.37 13.79 9.18
CA SER A 477 -2.45 12.50 9.88
C SER A 477 -3.31 12.61 11.14
N SER A 478 -4.03 11.52 11.44
CA SER A 478 -4.87 11.36 12.62
C SER A 478 -4.53 10.12 13.41
#